data_AF-A0A4R3KV81-F1
#
_entry.id   AF-A0A4R3KV81-F1
#
_cell.length_a   1.000
_cell.length_b   1.000
_cell.length_c   1.000
_cell.angle_alpha   90.00
_cell.angle_beta   90.00
_cell.angle_gamma   90.00
#
_symmetry.space_group_name_H-M   'P 1'
#
loop_
_entity.id
_entity.type
_entity.pdbx_description
1 polymer ?
#
loop_
_entity_poly.entity_id
_entity_poly.type
_entity_poly.pdbx_seq_one_letter_code
_entity_poly.pdbx_strand_id
1 'polypeptide(L)'
;MVDYLYFLIAYKTILVIFTVTSFINQKPIVMHTSFNHLPAINQQDQLDYLVRIITDSLDVSAIIYIGSITSSTVIKSCFAPEGIEGNYQYEYDLLVIPPAGEMREDYELQDIIESRCRSYAHVNATVRSMDIIRDLLRKGSSFFHTVFSEGYLLYSNGQANLPFLTPAGIPANKSVKAEQDWDLLYQDAVRFLNGAEFYAGNRDLRHAVFMLHQAAERVCSAMIRVFTGLHTSTHNLNKLLRYTRLFSMEPSAIFPRNTPEEIHLFDLLFRGYSDARYRQSYEINENELEILLRRLHRLHQVAEGLCRRQLRAYALKEGKRDPLLKKITGGKVRPQNDNPPL
;
A
#
# COMPACT_ATOMS: atom_id res chain seq x y z
N MET A 1 45.77 6.83 -34.03
CA MET A 1 44.32 6.82 -34.36
C MET A 1 43.73 5.41 -34.36
N VAL A 2 44.50 4.39 -34.79
CA VAL A 2 44.06 2.98 -34.83
C VAL A 2 43.91 2.36 -33.42
N ASP A 3 44.75 2.73 -32.45
CA ASP A 3 44.71 2.17 -31.09
C ASP A 3 43.46 2.58 -30.28
N TYR A 4 42.94 3.78 -30.52
CA TYR A 4 41.74 4.28 -29.84
C TYR A 4 40.47 3.57 -30.30
N LEU A 5 40.44 3.17 -31.59
CA LEU A 5 39.34 2.43 -32.17
C LEU A 5 39.30 0.98 -31.64
N TYR A 6 40.47 0.35 -31.48
CA TYR A 6 40.59 -0.98 -30.86
C TYR A 6 40.13 -0.98 -29.40
N PHE A 7 40.49 0.06 -28.64
CA PHE A 7 40.07 0.21 -27.25
C PHE A 7 38.54 0.40 -27.13
N LEU A 8 37.93 1.19 -28.02
CA LEU A 8 36.47 1.38 -28.04
C LEU A 8 35.71 0.11 -28.42
N ILE A 9 36.23 -0.68 -29.37
CA ILE A 9 35.63 -1.95 -29.78
C ILE A 9 35.75 -2.97 -28.64
N ALA A 10 36.94 -3.11 -28.03
CA ALA A 10 37.14 -4.01 -26.90
C ALA A 10 36.23 -3.64 -25.71
N TYR A 11 36.09 -2.35 -25.39
CA TYR A 11 35.22 -1.88 -24.31
C TYR A 11 33.74 -2.15 -24.61
N LYS A 12 33.27 -1.91 -25.84
CA LYS A 12 31.89 -2.25 -26.24
C LYS A 12 31.64 -3.76 -26.18
N THR A 13 32.58 -4.57 -26.63
CA THR A 13 32.45 -6.04 -26.60
C THR A 13 32.42 -6.56 -25.17
N ILE A 14 33.27 -6.05 -24.29
CA ILE A 14 33.28 -6.40 -22.86
C ILE A 14 31.98 -5.94 -22.19
N LEU A 15 31.49 -4.73 -22.47
CA LEU A 15 30.23 -4.22 -21.92
C LEU A 15 29.03 -5.07 -22.39
N VAL A 16 29.00 -5.47 -23.66
CA VAL A 16 27.98 -6.37 -24.22
C VAL A 16 28.07 -7.75 -23.57
N ILE A 17 29.27 -8.33 -23.46
CA ILE A 17 29.45 -9.63 -22.80
C ILE A 17 29.04 -9.56 -21.33
N PHE A 18 29.38 -8.49 -20.60
CA PHE A 18 28.99 -8.31 -19.20
C PHE A 18 27.47 -8.10 -19.04
N THR A 19 26.84 -7.38 -19.97
CA THR A 19 25.38 -7.20 -19.99
C THR A 19 24.68 -8.53 -20.32
N VAL A 20 25.21 -9.30 -21.26
CA VAL A 20 24.67 -10.61 -21.69
C VAL A 20 24.89 -11.66 -20.59
N THR A 21 26.04 -11.72 -19.93
CA THR A 21 26.28 -12.63 -18.79
C THR A 21 25.51 -12.23 -17.54
N SER A 22 25.30 -10.93 -17.30
CA SER A 22 24.38 -10.44 -16.25
C SER A 22 22.90 -10.78 -16.55
N PHE A 23 22.52 -10.90 -17.82
CA PHE A 23 21.19 -11.34 -18.25
C PHE A 23 21.02 -12.86 -18.15
N ILE A 24 22.07 -13.64 -18.44
CA ILE A 24 22.04 -15.11 -18.45
C ILE A 24 22.07 -15.70 -17.02
N ASN A 25 22.62 -15.00 -16.03
CA ASN A 25 22.73 -15.48 -14.64
C ASN A 25 21.54 -15.11 -13.71
N GLN A 26 20.42 -14.62 -14.26
CA GLN A 26 19.22 -14.36 -13.45
C GLN A 26 18.40 -15.64 -13.31
N LYS A 27 18.41 -16.22 -12.10
CA LYS A 27 17.51 -17.34 -11.76
C LYS A 27 16.06 -16.94 -12.07
N PRO A 28 15.26 -17.81 -12.70
CA PRO A 28 13.83 -17.56 -12.87
C PRO A 28 13.19 -17.38 -11.49
N ILE A 29 12.28 -16.41 -11.36
CA ILE A 29 11.42 -16.35 -10.19
C ILE A 29 10.51 -17.58 -10.24
N VAL A 30 10.78 -18.51 -9.34
CA VAL A 30 9.85 -19.61 -9.05
C VAL A 30 9.08 -19.15 -7.82
N MET A 31 7.78 -18.90 -7.99
CA MET A 31 6.92 -18.58 -6.84
C MET A 31 7.04 -19.70 -5.81
N HIS A 32 6.95 -19.32 -4.54
CA HIS A 32 6.92 -20.29 -3.47
C HIS A 32 5.65 -21.15 -3.59
N THR A 33 5.84 -22.47 -3.68
CA THR A 33 4.77 -23.48 -3.74
C THR A 33 4.84 -24.47 -2.56
N SER A 34 5.78 -24.28 -1.64
CA SER A 34 5.96 -25.08 -0.43
C SER A 34 5.61 -24.27 0.82
N PHE A 35 4.67 -24.77 1.62
CA PHE A 35 4.07 -24.09 2.77
C PHE A 35 4.99 -23.91 4.00
N ASN A 36 6.29 -24.18 3.89
CA ASN A 36 7.25 -24.18 5.01
C ASN A 36 7.43 -22.81 5.70
N HIS A 37 6.80 -21.74 5.19
CA HIS A 37 6.91 -20.37 5.68
C HIS A 37 5.59 -19.76 6.20
N LEU A 38 4.48 -20.52 6.21
CA LEU A 38 3.21 -20.05 6.77
C LEU A 38 3.12 -20.34 8.28
N PRO A 39 2.70 -19.37 9.12
CA PRO A 39 2.59 -19.57 10.56
C PRO A 39 1.40 -20.47 10.92
N ALA A 40 1.71 -21.66 11.44
CA ALA A 40 0.82 -22.68 12.02
C ALA A 40 -0.06 -23.47 11.02
N ILE A 41 -0.20 -24.78 11.29
CA ILE A 41 -0.95 -25.76 10.49
C ILE A 41 -2.39 -25.30 10.22
N ASN A 42 -3.05 -24.68 11.21
CA ASN A 42 -4.44 -24.22 11.11
C ASN A 42 -4.66 -23.11 10.05
N GLN A 43 -3.59 -22.39 9.66
CA GLN A 43 -3.70 -21.34 8.65
C GLN A 43 -3.80 -21.92 7.23
N GLN A 44 -3.18 -23.08 6.98
CA GLN A 44 -3.17 -23.73 5.67
C GLN A 44 -4.56 -24.26 5.32
N ASP A 45 -5.21 -24.96 6.25
CA ASP A 45 -6.57 -25.47 6.08
C ASP A 45 -7.57 -24.33 5.79
N GLN A 46 -7.38 -23.19 6.46
CA GLN A 46 -8.22 -22.02 6.22
C GLN A 46 -7.99 -21.42 4.82
N LEU A 47 -6.73 -21.32 4.38
CA LEU A 47 -6.40 -20.84 3.04
C LEU A 47 -6.94 -21.79 1.94
N ASP A 48 -6.82 -23.10 2.12
CA ASP A 48 -7.38 -24.10 1.19
C ASP A 48 -8.91 -23.98 1.11
N TYR A 49 -9.57 -23.72 2.23
CA TYR A 49 -11.00 -23.49 2.25
C TYR A 49 -11.40 -22.18 1.56
N LEU A 50 -10.64 -21.09 1.76
CA LEU A 50 -10.84 -19.84 1.05
C LEU A 50 -10.65 -19.99 -0.47
N VAL A 51 -9.64 -20.74 -0.89
CA VAL A 51 -9.43 -21.08 -2.31
C VAL A 51 -10.68 -21.74 -2.88
N ARG A 52 -11.25 -22.75 -2.20
CA ARG A 52 -12.48 -23.42 -2.65
C ARG A 52 -13.66 -22.45 -2.77
N ILE A 53 -13.89 -21.61 -1.77
CA ILE A 53 -14.96 -20.60 -1.82
C ILE A 53 -14.80 -19.70 -3.06
N ILE A 54 -13.58 -19.25 -3.33
CA ILE A 54 -13.30 -18.36 -4.45
C ILE A 54 -13.51 -19.09 -5.78
N THR A 55 -12.97 -20.30 -5.94
CA THR A 55 -13.09 -21.09 -7.18
C THR A 55 -14.51 -21.57 -7.45
N ASP A 56 -15.31 -21.81 -6.40
CA ASP A 56 -16.73 -22.18 -6.54
C ASP A 56 -17.60 -20.97 -6.90
N SER A 57 -17.14 -19.76 -6.57
CA SER A 57 -17.88 -18.52 -6.81
C SER A 57 -17.55 -17.86 -8.15
N LEU A 58 -16.31 -18.04 -8.63
CA LEU A 58 -15.77 -17.37 -9.81
C LEU A 58 -14.77 -18.29 -10.53
N ASP A 59 -14.79 -18.24 -11.86
CA ASP A 59 -13.67 -18.75 -12.63
C ASP A 59 -12.44 -17.88 -12.35
N VAL A 60 -11.36 -18.51 -11.90
CA VAL A 60 -10.09 -17.85 -11.60
C VAL A 60 -8.95 -18.63 -12.23
N SER A 61 -7.95 -17.91 -12.74
CA SER A 61 -6.75 -18.53 -13.30
C SER A 61 -5.66 -18.75 -12.27
N ALA A 62 -5.54 -17.86 -11.28
CA ALA A 62 -4.63 -18.04 -10.16
C ALA A 62 -5.05 -17.24 -8.93
N ILE A 63 -4.65 -17.74 -7.75
CA ILE A 63 -4.78 -17.05 -6.46
C ILE A 63 -3.40 -17.05 -5.79
N ILE A 64 -2.92 -15.87 -5.42
CA ILE A 64 -1.62 -15.67 -4.78
C ILE A 64 -1.85 -15.02 -3.42
N TYR A 65 -1.31 -15.61 -2.37
CA TYR A 65 -1.25 -15.07 -1.02
C TYR A 65 -0.16 -14.01 -0.93
N ILE A 66 -0.54 -12.81 -0.45
CA ILE A 66 0.35 -11.67 -0.24
C ILE A 66 0.74 -11.57 1.23
N GLY A 67 -0.22 -11.74 2.14
CA GLY A 67 -0.02 -11.55 3.57
C GLY A 67 -1.27 -11.83 4.39
N SER A 68 -1.11 -11.80 5.70
CA SER A 68 -2.21 -11.91 6.64
C SER A 68 -1.96 -11.14 7.91
N ILE A 69 -3.04 -10.86 8.62
CA ILE A 69 -3.03 -10.28 9.96
C ILE A 69 -3.85 -11.20 10.85
N THR A 70 -3.23 -11.62 11.94
CA THR A 70 -3.87 -12.48 12.93
C THR A 70 -4.08 -11.68 14.20
N SER A 71 -5.32 -11.67 14.70
CA SER A 71 -5.66 -11.10 16.01
C SER A 71 -6.22 -12.19 16.90
N SER A 72 -5.72 -12.30 18.13
CA SER A 72 -6.24 -13.21 19.14
C SER A 72 -6.94 -12.42 20.25
N THR A 73 -8.05 -12.95 20.74
CA THR A 73 -8.73 -12.42 21.93
C THR A 73 -8.34 -13.26 23.13
N VAL A 74 -8.11 -12.64 24.29
CA VAL A 74 -7.91 -13.37 25.56
C VAL A 74 -9.05 -13.02 26.50
N ILE A 75 -9.80 -14.04 26.92
CA ILE A 75 -10.91 -13.89 27.86
C ILE A 75 -10.34 -14.02 29.27
N LYS A 76 -10.33 -12.92 30.04
CA LYS A 76 -9.98 -12.93 31.46
C LYS A 76 -11.22 -12.69 32.30
N SER A 77 -11.42 -13.50 33.33
CA SER A 77 -12.48 -13.32 34.31
C SER A 77 -12.02 -13.75 35.70
N CYS A 78 -12.78 -13.44 36.74
CA CYS A 78 -12.53 -13.96 38.08
C CYS A 78 -12.60 -15.50 38.17
N PHE A 79 -13.16 -16.17 37.16
CA PHE A 79 -13.20 -17.63 37.03
C PHE A 79 -12.11 -18.21 36.12
N ALA A 80 -11.40 -17.35 35.38
CA ALA A 80 -10.31 -17.71 34.50
C ALA A 80 -9.19 -16.65 34.59
N PRO A 81 -8.48 -16.58 35.73
CA PRO A 81 -7.49 -15.53 35.98
C PRO A 81 -6.26 -15.62 35.07
N GLU A 82 -5.92 -16.82 34.62
CA GLU A 82 -4.82 -17.07 33.67
C GLU A 82 -5.16 -16.61 32.25
N GLY A 83 -6.45 -16.43 31.95
CA GLY A 83 -6.95 -16.08 30.63
C GLY A 83 -7.16 -17.31 29.75
N ILE A 84 -8.30 -17.37 29.07
CA ILE A 84 -8.60 -18.39 28.07
C ILE A 84 -8.38 -17.75 26.70
N GLU A 85 -7.59 -18.40 25.84
CA GLU A 85 -7.51 -18.00 24.44
C GLU A 85 -8.90 -18.09 23.80
N GLY A 86 -9.40 -16.94 23.36
CA GLY A 86 -10.63 -16.82 22.62
C GLY A 86 -10.40 -17.03 21.13
N ASN A 87 -11.33 -16.52 20.32
CA ASN A 87 -11.28 -16.73 18.88
C ASN A 87 -10.12 -15.99 18.21
N TYR A 88 -9.50 -16.67 17.24
CA TYR A 88 -8.58 -16.06 16.28
C TYR A 88 -9.37 -15.45 15.13
N GLN A 89 -9.10 -14.19 14.82
CA GLN A 89 -9.58 -13.54 13.62
C GLN A 89 -8.44 -13.37 12.64
N TYR A 90 -8.65 -13.88 11.43
CA TYR A 90 -7.70 -13.80 10.34
C TYR A 90 -8.21 -12.84 9.27
N GLU A 91 -7.32 -11.94 8.86
CA GLU A 91 -7.49 -11.13 7.67
C GLU A 91 -6.43 -11.54 6.64
N TYR A 92 -6.85 -11.78 5.41
CA TYR A 92 -5.99 -12.28 4.32
C TYR A 92 -5.94 -11.28 3.18
N ASP A 93 -4.73 -10.98 2.69
CA ASP A 93 -4.51 -10.19 1.49
C ASP A 93 -4.16 -11.14 0.33
N LEU A 94 -5.02 -11.18 -0.68
CA LEU A 94 -4.91 -12.09 -1.82
C LEU A 94 -4.85 -11.30 -3.13
N LEU A 95 -3.97 -11.69 -4.04
CA LEU A 95 -4.04 -11.33 -5.46
C LEU A 95 -4.82 -12.42 -6.19
N VAL A 96 -5.93 -12.06 -6.81
CA VAL A 96 -6.76 -12.97 -7.61
C VAL A 96 -6.68 -12.57 -9.07
N ILE A 97 -6.39 -13.55 -9.90
CA ILE A 97 -6.19 -13.38 -11.34
C ILE A 97 -7.36 -14.08 -12.05
N PRO A 98 -8.27 -13.34 -12.70
CA PRO A 98 -9.37 -13.92 -13.46
C PRO A 98 -8.87 -14.52 -14.79
N PRO A 99 -9.70 -15.35 -15.47
CA PRO A 99 -9.41 -15.85 -16.81
C PRO A 99 -9.26 -14.74 -17.84
N ALA A 100 -8.55 -15.05 -18.92
CA ALA A 100 -8.49 -14.18 -20.09
C ALA A 100 -9.90 -13.97 -20.67
N GLY A 101 -10.24 -12.73 -20.99
CA GLY A 101 -11.57 -12.38 -21.50
C GLY A 101 -12.64 -12.18 -20.43
N GLU A 102 -12.30 -12.15 -19.14
CA GLU A 102 -13.19 -11.65 -18.11
C GLU A 102 -13.59 -10.19 -18.41
N MET A 103 -14.89 -9.93 -18.43
CA MET A 103 -15.48 -8.65 -18.85
C MET A 103 -15.97 -7.80 -17.67
N ARG A 104 -16.15 -8.40 -16.48
CA ARG A 104 -16.53 -7.67 -15.27
C ARG A 104 -15.37 -6.80 -14.81
N GLU A 105 -15.72 -5.67 -14.23
CA GLU A 105 -14.75 -4.75 -13.66
C GLU A 105 -14.08 -5.35 -12.41
N ASP A 106 -12.81 -5.00 -12.18
CA ASP A 106 -12.03 -5.56 -11.07
C ASP A 106 -12.73 -5.34 -9.71
N TYR A 107 -13.44 -4.22 -9.52
CA TYR A 107 -14.14 -3.94 -8.26
C TYR A 107 -15.33 -4.88 -8.03
N GLU A 108 -16.01 -5.33 -9.08
CA GLU A 108 -17.15 -6.24 -8.98
C GLU A 108 -16.67 -7.61 -8.53
N LEU A 109 -15.58 -8.09 -9.14
CA LEU A 109 -14.95 -9.35 -8.77
C LEU A 109 -14.42 -9.31 -7.33
N GLN A 110 -13.80 -8.21 -6.93
CA GLN A 110 -13.37 -7.99 -5.54
C GLN A 110 -14.55 -8.10 -4.58
N ASP A 111 -15.64 -7.37 -4.84
CA ASP A 111 -16.79 -7.35 -3.94
C ASP A 111 -17.47 -8.73 -3.84
N ILE A 112 -17.51 -9.51 -4.93
CA ILE A 112 -17.97 -10.91 -4.91
C ILE A 112 -17.07 -11.76 -4.00
N ILE A 113 -15.75 -11.71 -4.20
CA ILE A 113 -14.77 -12.49 -3.42
C ILE A 113 -14.88 -12.14 -1.93
N GLU A 114 -14.79 -10.85 -1.61
CA GLU A 114 -14.82 -10.37 -0.23
C GLU A 114 -16.15 -10.69 0.47
N SER A 115 -17.27 -10.61 -0.25
CA SER A 115 -18.59 -10.96 0.31
C SER A 115 -18.74 -12.45 0.57
N ARG A 116 -18.24 -13.32 -0.33
CA ARG A 116 -18.35 -14.78 -0.20
C ARG A 116 -17.45 -15.33 0.91
N CYS A 117 -16.29 -14.73 1.12
CA CYS A 117 -15.37 -15.15 2.18
C CYS A 117 -15.76 -14.63 3.58
N ARG A 118 -16.62 -13.60 3.68
CA ARG A 118 -16.90 -12.86 4.93
C ARG A 118 -17.37 -13.72 6.10
N SER A 119 -18.07 -14.84 5.85
CA SER A 119 -18.52 -15.76 6.91
C SER A 119 -17.39 -16.57 7.54
N TYR A 120 -16.21 -16.60 6.92
CA TYR A 120 -15.06 -17.43 7.34
C TYR A 120 -13.83 -16.62 7.70
N ALA A 121 -13.49 -15.61 6.89
CA ALA A 121 -12.37 -14.71 7.13
C ALA A 121 -12.57 -13.38 6.43
N HIS A 122 -11.90 -12.33 6.90
CA HIS A 122 -11.86 -11.08 6.18
C HIS A 122 -10.83 -11.15 5.06
N VAL A 123 -11.29 -11.23 3.81
CA VAL A 123 -10.41 -11.20 2.63
C VAL A 123 -10.30 -9.76 2.10
N ASN A 124 -9.09 -9.34 1.79
CA ASN A 124 -8.74 -8.17 0.98
C ASN A 124 -8.34 -8.70 -0.40
N ALA A 125 -9.23 -8.59 -1.38
CA ALA A 125 -8.93 -9.06 -2.73
C ALA A 125 -8.33 -7.92 -3.54
N THR A 126 -7.15 -8.15 -4.12
CA THR A 126 -6.64 -7.36 -5.24
C THR A 126 -6.89 -8.17 -6.50
N VAL A 127 -7.87 -7.76 -7.30
CA VAL A 127 -8.15 -8.43 -8.59
C VAL A 127 -7.45 -7.69 -9.71
N ARG A 128 -6.80 -8.43 -10.62
CA ARG A 128 -6.22 -7.87 -11.85
C ARG A 128 -5.99 -8.94 -12.92
N SER A 129 -6.29 -8.61 -14.18
CA SER A 129 -6.00 -9.49 -15.32
C SER A 129 -4.50 -9.67 -15.57
N MET A 130 -4.12 -10.83 -16.12
CA MET A 130 -2.71 -11.11 -16.43
C MET A 130 -2.10 -10.17 -17.48
N ASP A 131 -2.89 -9.68 -18.43
CA ASP A 131 -2.41 -8.73 -19.44
C ASP A 131 -1.97 -7.41 -18.81
N ILE A 132 -2.79 -6.87 -17.91
CA ILE A 132 -2.47 -5.66 -17.16
C ILE A 132 -1.27 -5.91 -16.24
N ILE A 133 -1.24 -7.04 -15.53
CA ILE A 133 -0.10 -7.42 -14.68
C ILE A 133 1.20 -7.45 -15.51
N ARG A 134 1.21 -8.07 -16.69
CA ARG A 134 2.37 -8.13 -17.58
C ARG A 134 2.80 -6.74 -18.04
N ASP A 135 1.87 -5.88 -18.42
CA ASP A 135 2.17 -4.50 -18.80
C ASP A 135 2.77 -3.70 -17.63
N LEU A 136 2.20 -3.83 -16.43
CA LEU A 136 2.70 -3.17 -15.22
C LEU A 136 4.10 -3.69 -14.82
N LEU A 137 4.35 -4.99 -14.98
CA LEU A 137 5.67 -5.58 -14.76
C LEU A 137 6.70 -5.04 -15.77
N ARG A 138 6.35 -4.94 -17.07
CA ARG A 138 7.20 -4.29 -18.09
C ARG A 138 7.48 -2.81 -17.77
N LYS A 139 6.52 -2.12 -17.17
CA LYS A 139 6.64 -0.73 -16.69
C LYS A 139 7.35 -0.61 -15.33
N GLY A 140 7.89 -1.71 -14.80
CA GLY A 140 8.66 -1.70 -13.55
C GLY A 140 7.81 -1.55 -12.29
N SER A 141 6.60 -2.12 -12.25
CA SER A 141 5.77 -2.14 -11.04
C SER A 141 6.43 -2.93 -9.93
N SER A 142 6.86 -2.24 -8.86
CA SER A 142 7.48 -2.88 -7.70
C SER A 142 6.50 -3.75 -6.92
N PHE A 143 5.21 -3.41 -6.94
CA PHE A 143 4.17 -4.19 -6.25
C PHE A 143 4.10 -5.60 -6.83
N PHE A 144 3.82 -5.71 -8.13
CA PHE A 144 3.72 -7.01 -8.78
C PHE A 144 5.06 -7.74 -8.79
N HIS A 145 6.20 -7.05 -8.96
CA HIS A 145 7.49 -7.71 -8.81
C HIS A 145 7.63 -8.38 -7.44
N THR A 146 7.25 -7.69 -6.36
CA THR A 146 7.33 -8.24 -4.99
C THR A 146 6.33 -9.38 -4.78
N VAL A 147 5.09 -9.23 -5.25
CA VAL A 147 4.06 -10.28 -5.12
C VAL A 147 4.46 -11.55 -5.86
N PHE A 148 5.02 -11.44 -7.06
CA PHE A 148 5.47 -12.62 -7.81
C PHE A 148 6.79 -13.18 -7.30
N SER A 149 7.66 -12.39 -6.65
CA SER A 149 8.92 -12.88 -6.09
C SER A 149 8.77 -13.50 -4.70
N GLU A 150 7.97 -12.89 -3.82
CA GLU A 150 7.83 -13.29 -2.41
C GLU A 150 6.48 -13.90 -2.07
N GLY A 151 5.46 -13.69 -2.91
CA GLY A 151 4.12 -14.20 -2.67
C GLY A 151 4.03 -15.71 -2.82
N TYR A 152 2.96 -16.27 -2.28
CA TYR A 152 2.74 -17.72 -2.24
C TYR A 152 1.59 -18.12 -3.16
N LEU A 153 1.85 -19.02 -4.11
CA LEU A 153 0.81 -19.47 -5.04
C LEU A 153 -0.12 -20.47 -4.36
N LEU A 154 -1.37 -20.07 -4.11
CA LEU A 154 -2.38 -20.91 -3.48
C LEU A 154 -3.14 -21.78 -4.49
N TYR A 155 -3.39 -21.23 -5.69
CA TYR A 155 -4.15 -21.91 -6.73
C TYR A 155 -3.68 -21.46 -8.11
N SER A 156 -3.67 -22.39 -9.07
CA SER A 156 -3.50 -22.09 -10.49
C SER A 156 -4.20 -23.15 -11.33
N ASN A 157 -4.97 -22.73 -12.33
CA ASN A 157 -5.57 -23.62 -13.32
C ASN A 157 -4.67 -23.86 -14.54
N GLY A 158 -3.43 -23.33 -14.52
CA GLY A 158 -2.46 -23.41 -15.62
C GLY A 158 -2.67 -22.40 -16.75
N GLN A 159 -3.82 -21.74 -16.85
CA GLN A 159 -4.15 -20.80 -17.93
C GLN A 159 -3.56 -19.39 -17.72
N ALA A 160 -3.19 -19.05 -16.48
CA ALA A 160 -2.62 -17.73 -16.18
C ALA A 160 -1.29 -17.44 -16.90
N ASN A 161 -0.58 -18.48 -17.39
CA ASN A 161 0.79 -18.37 -17.89
C ASN A 161 1.61 -17.43 -16.99
N LEU A 162 1.64 -17.80 -15.70
CA LEU A 162 2.23 -16.96 -14.66
C LEU A 162 3.62 -16.53 -15.11
N PRO A 163 3.98 -15.25 -14.92
CA PRO A 163 5.14 -14.70 -15.60
C PRO A 163 6.38 -15.41 -15.04
N PHE A 164 7.03 -16.25 -15.86
CA PHE A 164 8.45 -16.55 -15.71
C PHE A 164 9.21 -15.29 -16.13
N LEU A 165 9.05 -14.21 -15.38
CA LEU A 165 9.86 -13.03 -15.59
C LEU A 165 11.20 -13.34 -14.97
N THR A 166 12.23 -13.39 -15.82
CA THR A 166 13.57 -13.08 -15.38
C THR A 166 13.51 -11.77 -14.61
N PRO A 167 13.92 -11.74 -13.34
CA PRO A 167 13.90 -10.52 -12.57
C PRO A 167 14.83 -9.52 -13.25
N ALA A 168 14.27 -8.61 -14.04
CA ALA A 168 14.86 -7.30 -14.15
C ALA A 168 14.96 -6.82 -12.70
N GLY A 169 16.16 -6.90 -12.12
CA GLY A 169 16.38 -6.64 -10.70
C GLY A 169 15.68 -5.34 -10.28
N ILE A 170 15.37 -5.21 -8.98
CA ILE A 170 14.65 -4.08 -8.37
C ILE A 170 14.77 -2.84 -9.27
N PRO A 171 13.67 -2.32 -9.84
CA PRO A 171 13.74 -1.30 -10.87
C PRO A 171 14.74 -0.24 -10.44
N ALA A 172 15.83 -0.06 -11.21
CA ALA A 172 16.78 1.00 -10.95
C ALA A 172 15.94 2.29 -10.87
N ASN A 173 15.92 2.95 -9.71
CA ASN A 173 15.09 4.11 -9.36
C ASN A 173 13.80 3.87 -8.54
N LYS A 174 13.62 2.74 -7.84
CA LYS A 174 12.52 2.57 -6.86
C LYS A 174 12.51 3.71 -5.84
N SER A 175 13.67 4.10 -5.31
CA SER A 175 13.78 5.21 -4.36
C SER A 175 13.26 6.54 -4.93
N VAL A 176 13.68 6.88 -6.16
CA VAL A 176 13.33 8.16 -6.81
C VAL A 176 11.85 8.21 -7.12
N LYS A 177 11.28 7.12 -7.65
CA LYS A 177 9.84 7.05 -7.94
C LYS A 177 9.02 7.17 -6.68
N ALA A 178 9.38 6.45 -5.61
CA ALA A 178 8.70 6.54 -4.32
C ALA A 178 8.79 7.95 -3.72
N GLU A 179 9.93 8.63 -3.85
CA GLU A 179 10.12 10.02 -3.39
C GLU A 179 9.24 10.99 -4.20
N GLN A 180 9.16 10.83 -5.52
CA GLN A 180 8.28 11.63 -6.38
C GLN A 180 6.80 11.42 -6.07
N ASP A 181 6.36 10.16 -5.95
CA ASP A 181 5.00 9.81 -5.58
C ASP A 181 4.64 10.38 -4.19
N TRP A 182 5.56 10.31 -3.24
CA TRP A 182 5.41 10.89 -1.91
C TRP A 182 5.26 12.41 -1.98
N ASP A 183 6.22 13.11 -2.58
CA ASP A 183 6.22 14.57 -2.61
C ASP A 183 4.98 15.10 -3.33
N LEU A 184 4.51 14.46 -4.41
CA LEU A 184 3.30 14.85 -5.12
C LEU A 184 2.04 14.65 -4.27
N LEU A 185 1.79 13.42 -3.81
CA LEU A 185 0.54 13.09 -3.14
C LEU A 185 0.45 13.64 -1.72
N TYR A 186 1.58 13.68 -1.01
CA TYR A 186 1.60 14.21 0.34
C TYR A 186 1.40 15.73 0.35
N GLN A 187 1.92 16.47 -0.64
CA GLN A 187 1.63 17.90 -0.77
C GLN A 187 0.14 18.16 -1.00
N ASP A 188 -0.53 17.36 -1.83
CA ASP A 188 -1.98 17.47 -2.01
C ASP A 188 -2.72 17.19 -0.70
N ALA A 189 -2.31 16.17 0.04
CA ALA A 189 -2.90 15.86 1.32
C ALA A 189 -2.75 17.00 2.34
N VAL A 190 -1.58 17.65 2.39
CA VAL A 190 -1.35 18.84 3.23
C VAL A 190 -2.25 20.00 2.82
N ARG A 191 -2.42 20.25 1.51
CA ARG A 191 -3.35 21.29 1.02
C ARG A 191 -4.79 21.01 1.46
N PHE A 192 -5.23 19.76 1.40
CA PHE A 192 -6.56 19.38 1.89
C PHE A 192 -6.70 19.58 3.40
N LEU A 193 -5.68 19.22 4.20
CA LEU A 193 -5.71 19.45 5.64
C LEU A 193 -5.80 20.94 5.98
N ASN A 194 -4.98 21.78 5.34
CA ASN A 194 -5.05 23.23 5.52
C ASN A 194 -6.42 23.80 5.12
N GLY A 195 -7.01 23.26 4.04
CA GLY A 195 -8.37 23.59 3.63
C GLY A 195 -9.41 23.22 4.69
N ALA A 196 -9.26 22.06 5.33
CA ALA A 196 -10.13 21.64 6.42
C ALA A 196 -10.04 22.58 7.63
N GLU A 197 -8.84 22.97 8.04
CA GLU A 197 -8.62 23.95 9.10
C GLU A 197 -9.26 25.31 8.78
N PHE A 198 -9.12 25.77 7.52
CA PHE A 198 -9.73 27.02 7.06
C PHE A 198 -11.26 26.98 7.17
N TYR A 199 -11.90 25.92 6.68
CA TYR A 199 -13.36 25.78 6.77
C TYR A 199 -13.83 25.62 8.22
N ALA A 200 -13.08 24.91 9.06
CA ALA A 200 -13.36 24.78 10.48
C ALA A 200 -13.32 26.16 11.18
N GLY A 201 -12.32 27.00 10.88
CA GLY A 201 -12.21 28.36 11.42
C GLY A 201 -13.37 29.29 11.00
N ASN A 202 -13.95 29.05 9.82
CA ASN A 202 -15.14 29.75 9.33
C ASN A 202 -16.47 29.12 9.78
N ARG A 203 -16.43 28.09 10.64
CA ARG A 203 -17.58 27.29 11.10
C ARG A 203 -18.35 26.59 9.97
N ASP A 204 -17.70 26.36 8.83
CA ASP A 204 -18.24 25.54 7.74
C ASP A 204 -17.85 24.07 7.95
N LEU A 205 -18.55 23.42 8.88
CA LEU A 205 -18.18 22.08 9.35
C LEU A 205 -18.30 21.01 8.24
N ARG A 206 -19.24 21.18 7.31
CA ARG A 206 -19.49 20.24 6.20
C ARG A 206 -18.37 20.27 5.18
N HIS A 207 -17.91 21.47 4.79
CA HIS A 207 -16.74 21.56 3.90
C HIS A 207 -15.46 21.16 4.63
N ALA A 208 -15.34 21.46 5.93
CA ALA A 208 -14.19 21.02 6.72
C ALA A 208 -14.03 19.49 6.73
N VAL A 209 -15.09 18.73 7.06
CA VAL A 209 -15.02 17.27 7.08
C VAL A 209 -14.86 16.66 5.68
N PHE A 210 -15.43 17.28 4.64
CA PHE A 210 -15.16 16.89 3.25
C PHE A 210 -13.67 16.99 2.92
N MET A 211 -13.01 18.10 3.29
CA MET A 211 -11.58 18.29 3.08
C MET A 211 -10.74 17.32 3.94
N LEU A 212 -11.17 17.01 5.17
CA LEU A 212 -10.51 15.97 6.00
C LEU A 212 -10.53 14.60 5.35
N HIS A 213 -11.65 14.21 4.73
CA HIS A 213 -11.72 12.95 4.00
C HIS A 213 -10.70 12.92 2.86
N GLN A 214 -10.64 13.98 2.05
CA GLN A 214 -9.68 14.08 0.94
C GLN A 214 -8.23 14.04 1.45
N ALA A 215 -7.93 14.69 2.57
CA ALA A 215 -6.61 14.62 3.21
C ALA A 215 -6.28 13.17 3.63
N ALA A 216 -7.21 12.47 4.30
CA ALA A 216 -7.03 11.08 4.73
C ALA A 216 -6.76 10.15 3.53
N GLU A 217 -7.57 10.26 2.48
CA GLU A 217 -7.44 9.47 1.24
C GLU A 217 -6.06 9.66 0.61
N ARG A 218 -5.62 10.92 0.47
CA ARG A 218 -4.36 11.27 -0.19
C ARG A 218 -3.16 10.83 0.63
N VAL A 219 -3.15 11.02 1.94
CA VAL A 219 -2.06 10.52 2.81
C VAL A 219 -1.98 9.00 2.76
N CYS A 220 -3.11 8.28 2.86
CA CYS A 220 -3.10 6.82 2.78
C CYS A 220 -2.58 6.32 1.42
N SER A 221 -3.04 6.94 0.33
CA SER A 221 -2.56 6.64 -1.02
C SER A 221 -1.06 6.89 -1.18
N ALA A 222 -0.53 7.99 -0.61
CA ALA A 222 0.89 8.30 -0.62
C ALA A 222 1.70 7.22 0.12
N MET A 223 1.26 6.81 1.32
CA MET A 223 1.92 5.73 2.07
C MET A 223 1.92 4.43 1.29
N ILE A 224 0.78 4.01 0.74
CA ILE A 224 0.66 2.77 -0.03
C ILE A 224 1.63 2.78 -1.22
N ARG A 225 1.71 3.88 -1.96
CA ARG A 225 2.67 4.01 -3.07
C ARG A 225 4.11 3.91 -2.62
N VAL A 226 4.49 4.57 -1.54
CA VAL A 226 5.87 4.53 -1.03
C VAL A 226 6.24 3.11 -0.61
N PHE A 227 5.38 2.41 0.12
CA PHE A 227 5.73 1.11 0.70
C PHE A 227 5.64 -0.04 -0.30
N THR A 228 4.61 -0.04 -1.16
CA THR A 228 4.28 -1.18 -2.01
C THR A 228 4.49 -0.86 -3.49
N GLY A 229 4.38 0.41 -3.89
CA GLY A 229 4.32 0.83 -5.29
C GLY A 229 2.97 0.54 -5.95
N LEU A 230 1.96 0.14 -5.17
CA LEU A 230 0.60 -0.08 -5.65
C LEU A 230 -0.07 1.26 -5.96
N HIS A 231 -0.63 1.35 -7.16
CA HIS A 231 -1.55 2.42 -7.53
C HIS A 231 -2.97 2.03 -7.12
N THR A 232 -3.53 2.74 -6.13
CA THR A 232 -4.93 2.55 -5.71
C THR A 232 -5.85 3.45 -6.53
N SER A 233 -6.83 2.87 -7.22
CA SER A 233 -7.90 3.60 -7.92
C SER A 233 -9.15 3.82 -7.06
N THR A 234 -9.13 3.35 -5.81
CA THR A 234 -10.28 3.46 -4.90
C THR A 234 -10.22 4.74 -4.05
N HIS A 235 -11.35 5.41 -3.93
CA HIS A 235 -11.58 6.52 -2.99
C HIS A 235 -12.16 6.03 -1.65
N ASN A 236 -12.27 4.71 -1.47
CA ASN A 236 -12.84 4.14 -0.26
C ASN A 236 -11.79 4.14 0.86
N LEU A 237 -11.95 5.06 1.83
CA LEU A 237 -11.04 5.20 2.96
C LEU A 237 -10.89 3.92 3.79
N ASN A 238 -11.93 3.09 3.91
CA ASN A 238 -11.81 1.78 4.57
C ASN A 238 -10.85 0.86 3.81
N LYS A 239 -10.97 0.77 2.48
CA LYS A 239 -10.06 -0.05 1.66
C LYS A 239 -8.63 0.48 1.75
N LEU A 240 -8.43 1.80 1.70
CA LEU A 240 -7.10 2.41 1.85
C LEU A 240 -6.47 2.11 3.22
N LEU A 241 -7.21 2.27 4.32
CA LEU A 241 -6.72 1.93 5.66
C LEU A 241 -6.47 0.43 5.84
N ARG A 242 -7.10 -0.45 5.06
CA ARG A 242 -6.75 -1.88 5.04
C ARG A 242 -5.44 -2.09 4.31
N TYR A 243 -5.22 -1.48 3.15
CA TYR A 243 -3.95 -1.57 2.42
C TYR A 243 -2.75 -1.04 3.22
N THR A 244 -2.93 -0.05 4.10
CA THR A 244 -1.82 0.41 4.94
C THR A 244 -1.32 -0.68 5.89
N ARG A 245 -2.18 -1.63 6.27
CA ARG A 245 -1.84 -2.71 7.20
C ARG A 245 -0.88 -3.75 6.62
N LEU A 246 -0.70 -3.76 5.29
CA LEU A 246 0.36 -4.53 4.63
C LEU A 246 1.77 -4.14 5.12
N PHE A 247 1.94 -2.93 5.67
CA PHE A 247 3.23 -2.43 6.13
C PHE A 247 3.21 -1.73 7.50
N SER A 248 2.05 -1.27 7.99
CA SER A 248 1.93 -0.72 9.35
C SER A 248 0.49 -0.71 9.85
N MET A 249 0.29 -1.06 11.13
CA MET A 249 -0.99 -0.95 11.83
C MET A 249 -1.26 0.47 12.35
N GLU A 250 -0.24 1.33 12.43
CA GLU A 250 -0.37 2.67 13.03
C GLU A 250 -1.43 3.55 12.35
N PRO A 251 -1.53 3.63 11.00
CA PRO A 251 -2.54 4.46 10.35
C PRO A 251 -3.97 4.03 10.68
N SER A 252 -4.25 2.72 10.72
CA SER A 252 -5.57 2.19 11.05
C SER A 252 -5.93 2.42 12.52
N ALA A 253 -4.94 2.37 13.42
CA ALA A 253 -5.14 2.59 14.86
C ALA A 253 -5.52 4.04 15.21
N ILE A 254 -5.27 5.01 14.33
CA ILE A 254 -5.68 6.42 14.50
C ILE A 254 -7.19 6.60 14.38
N PHE A 255 -7.86 5.67 13.69
CA PHE A 255 -9.30 5.64 13.53
C PHE A 255 -9.87 4.37 14.17
N PRO A 256 -9.88 4.30 15.52
CA PRO A 256 -10.44 3.15 16.21
C PRO A 256 -11.94 3.03 15.92
N ARG A 257 -12.47 1.82 16.07
CA ARG A 257 -13.88 1.45 15.81
C ARG A 257 -14.40 0.48 16.86
N ASN A 258 -13.92 0.63 18.08
CA ASN A 258 -14.17 -0.27 19.21
C ASN A 258 -15.32 0.20 20.11
N THR A 259 -15.76 1.45 20.00
CA THR A 259 -16.93 1.99 20.71
C THR A 259 -17.94 2.59 19.73
N PRO A 260 -19.23 2.75 20.12
CA PRO A 260 -20.23 3.40 19.28
C PRO A 260 -19.82 4.82 18.85
N GLU A 261 -19.19 5.58 19.75
CA GLU A 261 -18.70 6.94 19.49
C GLU A 261 -17.58 6.92 18.44
N GLU A 262 -16.69 5.95 18.54
CA GLU A 262 -15.58 5.78 17.61
C GLU A 262 -16.03 5.34 16.21
N ILE A 263 -17.01 4.42 16.17
CA ILE A 263 -17.69 4.03 14.93
C ILE A 263 -18.37 5.25 14.31
N HIS A 264 -19.07 6.06 15.11
CA HIS A 264 -19.74 7.27 14.65
C HIS A 264 -18.77 8.30 14.06
N LEU A 265 -17.68 8.61 14.77
CA LEU A 265 -16.65 9.55 14.30
C LEU A 265 -16.04 9.09 12.97
N PHE A 266 -15.67 7.81 12.86
CA PHE A 266 -15.13 7.29 11.62
C PHE A 266 -16.17 7.33 10.50
N ASP A 267 -17.43 7.01 10.78
CA ASP A 267 -18.51 7.05 9.81
C ASP A 267 -18.82 8.47 9.31
N LEU A 268 -18.73 9.49 10.17
CA LEU A 268 -18.78 10.90 9.78
C LEU A 268 -17.67 11.23 8.77
N LEU A 269 -16.42 10.89 9.08
CA LEU A 269 -15.29 11.10 8.16
C LEU A 269 -15.48 10.30 6.86
N PHE A 270 -15.88 9.04 6.97
CA PHE A 270 -16.06 8.14 5.84
C PHE A 270 -17.15 8.60 4.88
N ARG A 271 -18.31 9.05 5.39
CA ARG A 271 -19.40 9.58 4.57
C ARG A 271 -19.18 11.03 4.14
N GLY A 272 -18.20 11.72 4.71
CA GLY A 272 -17.89 13.12 4.44
C GLY A 272 -17.62 13.45 2.96
N TYR A 273 -17.11 12.51 2.15
CA TYR A 273 -16.84 12.79 0.72
C TYR A 273 -18.12 12.91 -0.13
N SER A 274 -19.19 12.19 0.23
CA SER A 274 -20.46 12.18 -0.49
C SER A 274 -21.52 12.98 0.26
N ASP A 275 -21.80 12.59 1.50
CA ASP A 275 -23.00 13.00 2.22
C ASP A 275 -22.91 14.44 2.70
N ALA A 276 -21.71 14.91 3.08
CA ALA A 276 -21.51 16.30 3.48
C ALA A 276 -21.82 17.29 2.34
N ARG A 277 -21.83 16.87 1.07
CA ARG A 277 -22.21 17.73 -0.05
C ARG A 277 -23.67 17.60 -0.46
N TYR A 278 -24.26 16.41 -0.33
CA TYR A 278 -25.56 16.12 -0.95
C TYR A 278 -26.69 15.82 0.03
N ARG A 279 -26.40 15.38 1.25
CA ARG A 279 -27.44 14.98 2.22
C ARG A 279 -27.69 16.08 3.24
N GLN A 280 -28.93 16.56 3.31
CA GLN A 280 -29.31 17.54 4.33
C GLN A 280 -29.21 16.95 5.74
N SER A 281 -29.48 15.65 5.89
CA SER A 281 -29.39 14.92 7.16
C SER A 281 -27.96 14.63 7.65
N TYR A 282 -26.93 15.11 6.95
CA TYR A 282 -25.55 14.97 7.41
C TYR A 282 -25.26 16.06 8.43
N GLU A 283 -25.12 15.65 9.69
CA GLU A 283 -24.86 16.53 10.83
C GLU A 283 -23.54 16.12 11.50
N ILE A 284 -22.72 17.13 11.77
CA ILE A 284 -21.47 17.01 12.52
C ILE A 284 -21.36 18.26 13.41
N ASN A 285 -20.95 18.09 14.67
CA ASN A 285 -20.73 19.21 15.58
C ASN A 285 -19.25 19.64 15.67
N GLU A 286 -19.00 20.79 16.28
CA GLU A 286 -17.64 21.37 16.39
C GLU A 286 -16.67 20.44 17.13
N ASN A 287 -17.12 19.75 18.19
CA ASN A 287 -16.27 18.86 18.98
C ASN A 287 -15.88 17.59 18.19
N GLU A 288 -16.82 16.99 17.45
CA GLU A 288 -16.55 15.87 16.55
C GLU A 288 -15.54 16.25 15.46
N LEU A 289 -15.72 17.42 14.84
CA LEU A 289 -14.79 17.93 13.84
C LEU A 289 -13.40 18.17 14.43
N GLU A 290 -13.30 18.71 15.64
CA GLU A 290 -12.03 18.92 16.33
C GLU A 290 -11.30 17.61 16.62
N ILE A 291 -12.03 16.56 17.03
CA ILE A 291 -11.46 15.22 17.20
C ILE A 291 -10.90 14.69 15.88
N LEU A 292 -11.67 14.82 14.79
CA LEU A 292 -11.24 14.37 13.46
C LEU A 292 -10.01 15.16 12.96
N LEU A 293 -9.97 16.48 13.15
CA LEU A 293 -8.80 17.31 12.85
C LEU A 293 -7.55 16.80 13.57
N ARG A 294 -7.62 16.59 14.88
CA ARG A 294 -6.48 16.06 15.66
C ARG A 294 -6.02 14.69 15.16
N ARG A 295 -6.94 13.81 14.78
CA ARG A 295 -6.61 12.51 14.18
C ARG A 295 -5.93 12.65 12.83
N LEU A 296 -6.39 13.56 11.97
CA LEU A 296 -5.76 13.80 10.69
C LEU A 296 -4.34 14.38 10.86
N HIS A 297 -4.12 15.31 11.79
CA HIS A 297 -2.76 15.74 12.12
C HIS A 297 -1.89 14.56 12.57
N ARG A 298 -2.42 13.68 13.42
CA ARG A 298 -1.69 12.49 13.85
C ARG A 298 -1.39 11.55 12.69
N LEU A 299 -2.32 11.36 11.76
CA LEU A 299 -2.13 10.55 10.56
C LEU A 299 -1.01 11.11 9.69
N HIS A 300 -0.98 12.42 9.49
CA HIS A 300 0.10 13.10 8.75
C HIS A 300 1.45 12.89 9.42
N GLN A 301 1.56 13.05 10.75
CA GLN A 301 2.80 12.84 11.50
C GLN A 301 3.31 11.40 11.37
N VAL A 302 2.41 10.42 11.55
CA VAL A 302 2.73 8.99 11.42
C VAL A 302 3.18 8.67 9.99
N ALA A 303 2.46 9.19 8.99
CA ALA A 303 2.79 8.99 7.59
C ALA A 303 4.17 9.57 7.23
N GLU A 304 4.49 10.79 7.66
CA GLU A 304 5.82 11.36 7.45
C GLU A 304 6.91 10.51 8.09
N GLY A 305 6.71 10.08 9.34
CA GLY A 305 7.68 9.25 10.06
C GLY A 305 7.94 7.93 9.34
N LEU A 306 6.87 7.22 8.96
CA LEU A 306 6.96 5.94 8.26
C LEU A 306 7.58 6.08 6.87
N CYS A 307 7.07 7.01 6.05
CA CYS A 307 7.55 7.17 4.68
C CYS A 307 8.98 7.68 4.62
N ARG A 308 9.40 8.61 5.50
CA ARG A 308 10.81 9.05 5.56
C ARG A 308 11.75 7.90 5.90
N ARG A 309 11.40 7.04 6.86
CA ARG A 309 12.20 5.85 7.19
C ARG A 309 12.30 4.90 5.99
N GLN A 310 11.19 4.68 5.29
CA GLN A 310 11.15 3.78 4.14
C GLN A 310 11.94 4.32 2.94
N LEU A 311 11.78 5.59 2.59
CA LEU A 311 12.53 6.24 1.52
C LEU A 311 14.03 6.21 1.79
N ARG A 312 14.44 6.41 3.06
CA ARG A 312 15.83 6.24 3.49
C ARG A 312 16.33 4.82 3.29
N ALA A 313 15.53 3.82 3.68
CA ALA A 313 15.87 2.42 3.49
C ALA A 313 16.06 2.07 2.00
N TYR A 314 15.23 2.61 1.10
CA TYR A 314 15.42 2.43 -0.34
C TYR A 314 16.69 3.08 -0.86
N ALA A 315 16.98 4.32 -0.46
CA ALA A 315 18.20 5.00 -0.88
C ALA A 315 19.47 4.25 -0.44
N LEU A 316 19.49 3.74 0.79
CA LEU A 316 20.60 2.93 1.31
C LEU A 316 20.78 1.62 0.53
N LYS A 317 19.69 0.91 0.24
CA LYS A 317 19.74 -0.32 -0.58
C LYS A 317 20.24 -0.07 -2.01
N GLU A 318 20.00 1.11 -2.55
CA GLU A 318 20.49 1.52 -3.88
C GLU A 318 21.90 2.14 -3.86
N GLY A 319 22.59 2.15 -2.71
CA GLY A 319 23.93 2.75 -2.57
C GLY A 319 23.95 4.28 -2.73
N LYS A 320 22.79 4.95 -2.63
CA LYS A 320 22.66 6.41 -2.73
C LYS A 320 22.89 7.05 -1.36
N ARG A 321 23.45 8.27 -1.35
CA ARG A 321 23.52 9.11 -0.13
C ARG A 321 22.11 9.40 0.37
N ASP A 322 21.97 9.56 1.68
CA ASP A 322 20.71 9.84 2.36
C ASP A 322 19.93 10.99 1.68
N PRO A 323 18.72 10.74 1.14
CA PRO A 323 17.97 11.73 0.38
C PRO A 323 17.59 12.96 1.23
N LEU A 324 17.53 12.82 2.55
CA LEU A 324 17.22 13.92 3.47
C LEU A 324 18.37 14.94 3.61
N LEU A 325 19.61 14.58 3.23
CA LEU A 325 20.74 15.52 3.23
C LEU A 325 20.63 16.59 2.12
N LYS A 326 19.86 16.33 1.05
CA LYS A 326 19.62 17.33 -0.01
C LYS A 326 18.69 18.47 0.43
N LYS A 327 17.69 18.21 1.29
CA LYS A 327 16.77 19.26 1.76
C LYS A 327 17.42 20.23 2.76
N ILE A 328 18.48 19.82 3.47
CA ILE A 328 19.22 20.70 4.41
C ILE A 328 20.27 21.57 3.68
N THR A 329 20.82 21.09 2.56
CA THR A 329 21.89 21.78 1.82
C THR A 329 21.40 22.74 0.73
N GLY A 330 20.08 22.83 0.49
CA GLY A 330 19.47 23.74 -0.49
C GLY A 330 19.12 25.14 0.02
N GLY A 331 19.31 25.43 1.31
CA GLY A 331 19.16 26.77 1.86
C GLY A 331 20.35 27.63 1.46
N LYS A 332 20.20 28.49 0.44
CA LYS A 332 21.16 29.56 0.13
C LYS A 332 21.38 30.39 1.40
N VAL A 333 22.54 30.21 2.04
CA VAL A 333 23.10 31.18 2.98
C VAL A 333 23.32 32.47 2.17
N ARG A 334 22.51 33.50 2.44
CA ARG A 334 22.85 34.86 2.01
C ARG A 334 24.14 35.25 2.75
N PRO A 335 25.18 35.75 2.08
CA PRO A 335 26.32 36.30 2.81
C PRO A 335 25.83 37.51 3.62
N GLN A 336 26.05 37.47 4.93
CA GLN A 336 25.93 38.63 5.79
C GLN A 336 26.99 39.64 5.33
N ASN A 337 26.55 40.84 4.94
CA ASN A 337 27.42 41.98 4.70
C ASN A 337 27.86 42.50 6.08
N ASP A 338 29.10 42.23 6.45
CA ASP A 338 29.79 42.95 7.50
C ASP A 338 30.17 44.34 6.97
N ASN A 339 29.59 45.38 7.56
CA ASN A 339 30.22 46.70 7.61
C ASN A 339 29.85 47.35 8.95
N PRO A 340 30.82 47.74 9.79
CA PRO A 340 30.58 48.51 10.99
C PRO A 340 30.29 49.99 10.64
N PRO A 341 29.56 50.72 11.49
CA PRO A 341 29.17 52.09 11.20
C PRO A 341 30.34 53.06 11.37
N LEU A 342 30.43 54.02 10.43
CA LEU A 342 31.06 55.33 10.61
C LEU A 342 29.96 56.38 10.61
#